data_AF-A0A2X4V1J4-F1
#
_entry.id   AF-A0A2X4V1J4-F1
#
_cell.length_a   1.000
_cell.length_b   1.000
_cell.length_c   1.000
_cell.angle_alpha   90.00
_cell.angle_beta   90.00
_cell.angle_gamma   90.00
#
_symmetry.space_group_name_H-M   'P 1'
#
loop_
_entity.id
_entity.type
_entity.pdbx_description
1 polymer ?
#
loop_
_entity_poly.entity_id
_entity_poly.type
_entity_poly.pdbx_seq_one_letter_code
_entity_poly.pdbx_strand_id
1 'polypeptide(L)'
;MPHQRASILYRVSNLILAQQEQLAQLQTRDNGKPLAETRGLVASAAATARYFAAACEVLEGELPTQRSAEVMTLSQYQPMGVIAAITPWNSPIASEMQKVARRWPRAMR
;
A
#
# COMPACT_ATOMS: atom_id res chain seq x y z
N MET A 1 14.45 4.56 -4.28
CA MET A 1 14.22 3.70 -5.46
C MET A 1 13.08 2.72 -5.21
N PRO A 2 12.38 2.19 -6.23
CA PRO A 2 11.22 1.30 -6.06
C PRO A 2 11.49 0.09 -5.15
N HIS A 3 12.64 -0.57 -5.27
CA HIS A 3 13.04 -1.70 -4.42
C HIS A 3 13.19 -1.35 -2.92
N GLN A 4 13.69 -0.15 -2.57
CA GLN A 4 13.76 0.29 -1.17
C GLN A 4 12.34 0.47 -0.58
N ARG A 5 11.43 0.94 -1.43
CA ARG A 5 10.03 1.20 -1.07
C ARG A 5 9.30 -0.13 -0.87
N ALA A 6 9.57 -1.10 -1.75
CA ALA A 6 9.14 -2.49 -1.59
C ALA A 6 9.66 -3.12 -0.29
N SER A 7 10.95 -2.98 0.00
CA SER A 7 11.58 -3.51 1.22
C SER A 7 10.90 -2.99 2.50
N ILE A 8 10.55 -1.70 2.55
CA ILE A 8 9.81 -1.12 3.67
C ILE A 8 8.42 -1.78 3.80
N LEU A 9 7.67 -1.91 2.71
CA LEU A 9 6.33 -2.50 2.74
C LEU A 9 6.35 -4.00 3.08
N TYR A 10 7.35 -4.75 2.62
CA TYR A 10 7.57 -6.13 3.05
C TYR A 10 7.84 -6.23 4.54
N ARG A 11 8.69 -5.35 5.08
CA ARG A 11 8.95 -5.29 6.52
C ARG A 11 7.69 -4.95 7.31
N VAL A 12 6.88 -4.01 6.85
CA VAL A 12 5.59 -3.67 7.46
C VAL A 12 4.66 -4.88 7.50
N SER A 13 4.52 -5.60 6.38
CA SER A 13 3.72 -6.84 6.31
C SER A 13 4.17 -7.86 7.37
N ASN A 14 5.48 -8.11 7.46
CA ASN A 14 6.05 -9.06 8.42
C ASN A 14 5.81 -8.62 9.88
N LEU A 15 5.94 -7.32 10.18
CA LEU A 15 5.70 -6.79 11.53
C LEU A 15 4.22 -6.86 11.94
N ILE A 16 3.29 -6.69 11.00
CA ILE A 16 1.86 -6.86 11.26
C ILE A 16 1.56 -8.33 11.58
N LEU A 17 2.10 -9.26 10.78
CA LEU A 17 1.91 -10.70 11.02
C LEU A 17 2.54 -11.16 12.34
N ALA A 18 3.72 -10.65 12.68
CA ALA A 18 4.39 -10.95 13.95
C ALA A 18 3.56 -10.54 15.18
N GLN A 19 2.69 -9.53 15.04
CA GLN A 19 1.83 -9.00 16.10
C GLN A 19 0.34 -9.25 15.84
N GLN A 20 0.01 -10.20 14.94
CA GLN A 20 -1.35 -10.33 14.41
C GLN A 20 -2.40 -10.47 15.51
N GLU A 21 -2.14 -11.33 16.49
CA GLU A 21 -3.08 -11.59 17.58
C GLU A 21 -3.27 -10.37 18.49
N GLN A 22 -2.18 -9.69 18.86
CA GLN A 22 -2.24 -8.50 19.70
C GLN A 22 -3.00 -7.36 19.00
N LEU A 23 -2.75 -7.15 17.71
CA LEU A 23 -3.46 -6.15 16.90
C LEU A 23 -4.95 -6.48 16.76
N ALA A 24 -5.30 -7.75 16.57
CA ALA A 24 -6.69 -8.17 16.47
C ALA A 24 -7.45 -7.95 17.78
N GLN A 25 -6.85 -8.31 18.91
CA GLN A 25 -7.41 -8.06 20.24
C GLN A 25 -7.56 -6.56 20.52
N LEU A 26 -6.56 -5.76 20.17
CA LEU A 26 -6.60 -4.31 20.31
C LEU A 26 -7.77 -3.71 19.53
N GLN A 27 -7.93 -4.09 18.26
CA GLN A 27 -9.02 -3.58 17.42
C GLN A 27 -10.39 -4.05 17.93
N THR A 28 -10.51 -5.32 18.35
CA THR A 28 -11.75 -5.83 18.97
C THR A 28 -12.11 -5.03 20.23
N ARG A 29 -11.13 -4.69 21.07
CA ARG A 29 -11.36 -3.85 22.25
C ARG A 29 -11.79 -2.44 21.88
N ASP A 30 -11.23 -1.89 20.81
CA ASP A 30 -11.48 -0.51 20.39
C ASP A 30 -12.85 -0.30 19.74
N ASN A 31 -13.27 -1.22 18.85
CA ASN A 31 -14.51 -1.04 18.07
C ASN A 31 -15.56 -2.15 18.24
N GLY A 32 -15.33 -3.10 19.15
CA GLY A 32 -16.30 -4.14 19.52
C GLY A 32 -16.49 -5.27 18.51
N LYS A 33 -15.71 -5.28 17.40
CA LYS A 33 -15.84 -6.33 16.38
C LYS A 33 -15.42 -7.70 16.89
N PRO A 34 -16.11 -8.79 16.48
CA PRO A 34 -15.72 -10.14 16.86
C PRO A 34 -14.25 -10.42 16.52
N LEU A 35 -13.55 -11.11 17.43
CA LEU A 35 -12.10 -11.38 17.29
C LEU A 35 -11.75 -12.13 16.00
N ALA A 36 -12.64 -13.01 15.52
CA ALA A 36 -12.45 -13.68 14.24
C ALA A 36 -12.43 -12.70 13.06
N GLU A 37 -13.30 -11.68 13.08
CA GLU A 37 -13.35 -10.65 12.04
C GLU A 37 -12.11 -9.75 12.09
N THR A 38 -11.71 -9.28 13.28
CA THR A 38 -10.54 -8.41 13.42
C THR A 38 -9.24 -9.12 13.05
N ARG A 39 -9.09 -10.42 13.35
CA ARG A 39 -7.97 -11.24 12.83
C ARG A 39 -7.92 -11.23 11.31
N GLY A 40 -9.07 -11.35 10.65
CA GLY A 40 -9.17 -11.27 9.19
C GLY A 40 -8.76 -9.89 8.65
N LEU A 41 -9.15 -8.81 9.33
CA LEU A 41 -8.78 -7.44 8.96
C LEU A 41 -7.27 -7.18 9.10
N VAL A 42 -6.65 -7.66 10.18
CA VAL A 42 -5.20 -7.55 10.39
C VAL A 42 -4.43 -8.35 9.33
N ALA A 43 -4.87 -9.58 9.03
CA ALA A 43 -4.28 -10.39 7.96
C ALA A 43 -4.44 -9.71 6.58
N SER A 44 -5.59 -9.11 6.31
CA SER A 44 -5.86 -8.35 5.09
C SER A 44 -4.94 -7.12 4.96
N ALA A 45 -4.67 -6.41 6.06
CA ALA A 45 -3.72 -5.31 6.08
C ALA A 45 -2.30 -5.79 5.75
N ALA A 46 -1.82 -6.88 6.37
CA ALA A 46 -0.53 -7.46 6.04
C ALA A 46 -0.42 -7.89 4.57
N ALA A 47 -1.47 -8.52 4.03
CA ALA A 47 -1.53 -8.91 2.63
C ALA A 47 -1.51 -7.71 1.68
N THR A 48 -2.21 -6.63 2.03
CA THR A 48 -2.22 -5.38 1.27
C THR A 48 -0.82 -4.78 1.20
N ALA A 49 -0.11 -4.69 2.32
CA ALA A 49 1.28 -4.20 2.35
C ALA A 49 2.19 -5.05 1.45
N ARG A 50 2.08 -6.38 1.54
CA ARG A 50 2.87 -7.33 0.73
C ARG A 50 2.58 -7.20 -0.76
N TYR A 51 1.32 -7.05 -1.14
CA TYR A 51 0.91 -6.89 -2.52
C TYR A 51 1.51 -5.62 -3.14
N PHE A 52 1.40 -4.48 -2.45
CA PHE A 52 1.97 -3.23 -2.96
C PHE A 52 3.49 -3.20 -2.91
N ALA A 53 4.13 -3.95 -2.01
CA ALA A 53 5.56 -4.18 -2.05
C ALA A 53 5.99 -4.83 -3.37
N ALA A 54 5.35 -5.95 -3.75
CA ALA A 54 5.61 -6.63 -5.01
C ALA A 54 5.28 -5.73 -6.21
N ALA A 55 4.16 -5.01 -6.16
CA ALA A 55 3.79 -4.06 -7.20
C ALA A 55 4.85 -2.97 -7.42
N CYS A 56 5.57 -2.53 -6.37
CA CYS A 56 6.67 -1.57 -6.52
C CYS A 56 7.86 -2.14 -7.29
N GLU A 57 8.08 -3.46 -7.27
CA GLU A 57 9.21 -4.09 -7.95
C GLU A 57 8.92 -4.36 -9.43
N VAL A 58 7.64 -4.52 -9.78
CA VAL A 58 7.19 -4.80 -11.16
C VAL A 58 6.60 -3.57 -11.87
N LEU A 59 6.61 -2.40 -11.23
CA LEU A 59 6.08 -1.18 -11.83
C LEU A 59 7.05 -0.69 -12.92
N GLU A 60 6.72 -1.01 -14.16
CA GLU A 60 7.43 -0.53 -15.34
C GLU A 60 6.78 0.75 -15.91
N GLY A 61 7.59 1.59 -16.55
CA GLY A 61 7.12 2.74 -17.30
C GLY A 61 6.64 2.35 -18.69
N GLU A 62 5.78 3.18 -19.29
CA GLU A 62 5.39 3.01 -20.69
C GLU A 62 6.28 3.88 -21.60
N LEU A 63 6.64 3.32 -22.75
CA LEU A 63 7.28 4.05 -23.85
C LEU A 63 6.22 4.39 -24.90
N PRO A 64 5.61 5.60 -24.84
CA PRO A 64 4.61 5.99 -25.82
C PRO A 64 5.23 6.13 -27.22
N THR A 65 4.41 5.89 -28.24
CA THR A 65 4.82 6.03 -29.65
C THR A 65 5.36 7.42 -29.92
N GLN A 66 6.52 7.47 -30.58
CA GLN A 66 7.14 8.72 -31.01
C GLN A 66 6.28 9.39 -32.10
N ARG A 67 6.13 10.71 -32.01
CA ARG A 67 5.35 11.49 -33.00
C ARG A 67 6.15 11.85 -34.26
N SER A 68 7.47 11.80 -34.18
CA SER A 68 8.41 12.00 -35.29
C SER A 68 9.71 11.25 -34.97
N ALA A 69 10.48 10.88 -35.99
CA ALA A 69 11.75 10.15 -35.86
C ALA A 69 12.83 10.95 -35.10
N GLU A 70 12.68 12.28 -35.02
CA GLU A 70 13.65 13.18 -34.38
C GLU A 70 13.35 13.46 -32.90
N VAL A 71 12.24 12.93 -32.35
CA VAL A 71 11.81 13.23 -30.98
C VAL A 71 11.61 11.97 -30.15
N MET A 72 12.08 12.00 -28.90
CA MET A 72 11.83 10.95 -27.92
C MET A 72 10.67 11.37 -27.00
N THR A 73 9.62 10.54 -26.97
CA THR A 73 8.49 10.70 -26.03
C THR A 73 8.68 9.75 -24.86
N LEU A 74 8.59 10.25 -23.63
CA LEU A 74 8.70 9.45 -22.39
C LEU A 74 7.53 9.78 -21.46
N SER A 75 6.97 8.76 -20.83
CA SER A 75 6.00 8.91 -19.74
C SER A 75 6.66 8.48 -18.44
N GLN A 76 6.60 9.33 -17.41
CA GLN A 76 7.16 9.02 -16.10
C GLN A 76 6.13 9.21 -15.00
N TYR A 77 6.04 8.22 -14.12
CA TYR A 77 5.25 8.33 -12.89
C TYR A 77 6.08 8.96 -11.78
N GLN A 78 5.57 10.05 -11.22
CA GLN A 78 6.21 10.75 -10.10
C GLN A 78 5.32 10.69 -8.84
N PRO A 79 5.91 10.68 -7.64
CA PRO A 79 5.14 10.79 -6.40
C PRO A 79 4.47 12.16 -6.33
N MET A 80 3.21 12.18 -5.90
CA MET A 80 2.41 13.41 -5.75
C MET A 80 2.88 14.32 -4.61
N GLY A 81 3.84 13.87 -3.79
CA GLY A 81 4.29 14.58 -2.59
C GLY A 81 3.55 14.12 -1.33
N VAL A 82 3.28 15.07 -0.44
CA VAL A 82 2.63 14.81 0.86
C VAL A 82 1.13 14.61 0.67
N ILE A 83 0.57 13.63 1.38
CA ILE A 83 -0.84 13.24 1.26
C ILE A 83 -1.48 13.20 2.64
N ALA A 84 -2.62 13.85 2.79
CA ALA A 84 -3.50 13.68 3.94
C ALA A 84 -4.45 12.48 3.72
N ALA A 85 -4.54 11.57 4.69
CA ALA A 85 -5.39 10.39 4.63
C ALA A 85 -6.25 10.27 5.90
N ILE A 86 -7.58 10.34 5.74
CA ILE A 86 -8.56 10.24 6.84
C ILE A 86 -9.28 8.91 6.75
N THR A 87 -9.23 8.06 7.77
CA THR A 87 -9.85 6.71 7.77
C THR A 87 -11.06 6.63 8.69
N PRO A 88 -12.07 5.80 8.36
CA PRO A 88 -13.22 5.56 9.23
C PRO A 88 -12.88 4.56 10.36
N TRP A 89 -13.71 4.54 11.40
CA TRP A 89 -13.52 3.74 12.62
C TRP A 89 -13.92 2.25 12.48
N ASN A 90 -14.69 1.89 11.46
CA ASN A 90 -15.28 0.55 11.34
C ASN A 90 -14.24 -0.53 11.02
N SER A 91 -13.18 -0.22 10.27
CA SER A 91 -12.09 -1.17 9.98
C SER A 91 -10.74 -0.44 9.91
N PRO A 92 -10.20 0.05 11.04
CA PRO A 92 -9.09 1.01 11.05
C PRO A 92 -7.83 0.47 10.35
N ILE A 93 -7.26 -0.64 10.82
CA ILE A 93 -5.98 -1.16 10.31
C ILE A 93 -6.03 -1.48 8.80
N ALA A 94 -7.15 -2.03 8.33
CA ALA A 94 -7.34 -2.37 6.92
C ALA A 94 -7.50 -1.10 6.07
N SER A 95 -8.29 -0.13 6.54
CA SER A 95 -8.53 1.13 5.82
C SER A 95 -7.26 1.98 5.75
N GLU A 96 -6.49 2.04 6.83
CA GLU A 96 -5.21 2.73 6.90
C GLU A 96 -4.22 2.13 5.91
N MET A 97 -4.07 0.81 5.93
CA MET A 97 -3.11 0.15 5.05
C MET A 97 -3.47 0.32 3.57
N GLN A 98 -4.76 0.27 3.21
CA GLN A 98 -5.19 0.55 1.84
C GLN A 98 -4.80 1.95 1.36
N LYS A 99 -4.75 2.95 2.25
CA LYS A 99 -4.34 4.31 1.88
C LYS A 99 -2.83 4.46 1.85
N VAL A 100 -2.13 3.93 2.86
CA VAL A 100 -0.67 4.01 2.98
C VAL A 100 0.02 3.24 1.85
N ALA A 101 -0.44 2.03 1.55
CA ALA A 101 0.22 1.15 0.57
C ALA A 101 -0.10 1.51 -0.89
N ARG A 102 -1.34 1.92 -1.20
CA ARG A 102 -1.80 2.12 -2.59
C ARG A 102 -1.31 3.40 -3.25
N ARG A 103 -1.03 4.46 -2.48
CA ARG A 103 -0.86 5.82 -3.02
C ARG A 103 0.55 6.11 -3.54
N TRP A 104 1.05 5.19 -4.36
CA TRP A 104 2.41 5.23 -4.88
C TRP A 104 2.48 4.75 -6.32
N PRO A 105 3.26 5.41 -7.17
CA PRO A 105 2.91 6.62 -7.92
C PRO A 105 1.90 6.33 -9.05
N ARG A 106 0.77 7.05 -9.09
CA ARG A 106 -0.23 6.92 -10.18
C ARG A 106 -0.67 8.26 -10.75
N ALA A 107 0.21 9.25 -10.72
CA ALA A 107 0.00 10.48 -11.47
C ALA A 107 0.91 10.45 -12.70
N MET A 108 0.29 10.25 -13.85
CA MET A 108 0.84 10.63 -15.15
C MET A 108 0.78 12.16 -15.19
N ARG A 109 1.93 12.81 -15.33
CA ARG A 109 2.02 14.19 -15.79
C ARG A 109 2.54 14.17 -17.21
#